data_AF-A0A6T6HUP9-F1
#
_entry.id   AF-A0A6T6HUP9-F1
#
_cell.length_a   1.000
_cell.length_b   1.000
_cell.length_c   1.000
_cell.angle_alpha   90.00
_cell.angle_beta   90.00
_cell.angle_gamma   90.00
#
_symmetry.space_group_name_H-M   'P 1'
#
loop_
_entity.id
_entity.type
_entity.pdbx_description
1 polymer ?
#
loop_
_entity_poly.entity_id
_entity_poly.type
_entity_poly.pdbx_seq_one_letter_code
_entity_poly.pdbx_strand_id
1 'polypeptide(L)'
;RLFANCFRGGPGSLKAVSMRLSDAADCAARFVASSNKNVRLSVATLLYNMSFYAHSSAAAAPMTSLVATSMITTIQQILSAGTYEAEAINRSILAAGTIVLASPEAKAKANELGLPAQIQSAAASLTEPVRTAAGDAQAAMK
;
A
#
# COMPACT_ATOMS: atom_id res chain seq x y z
N ARG A 1 11.16 -8.68 -2.69
CA ARG A 1 12.22 -7.74 -2.24
C ARG A 1 12.91 -7.03 -3.40
N LEU A 2 13.37 -7.73 -4.46
CA LEU A 2 13.98 -7.09 -5.63
C LEU A 2 13.13 -5.94 -6.21
N PHE A 3 11.86 -6.20 -6.54
CA PHE A 3 10.91 -5.18 -7.00
C PHE A 3 10.81 -3.97 -6.06
N ALA A 4 10.73 -4.20 -4.75
CA ALA A 4 10.66 -3.11 -3.78
C ALA A 4 11.93 -2.23 -3.82
N ASN A 5 13.10 -2.83 -3.99
CA ASN A 5 14.37 -2.11 -4.07
C ASN A 5 14.50 -1.32 -5.39
N CYS A 6 13.87 -1.77 -6.48
CA CYS A 6 13.94 -1.07 -7.76
C CYS A 6 13.39 0.36 -7.70
N PHE A 7 12.39 0.62 -6.85
CA PHE A 7 11.87 1.97 -6.62
C PHE A 7 12.90 2.96 -6.03
N ARG A 8 14.02 2.45 -5.48
CA ARG A 8 15.12 3.26 -4.92
C ARG A 8 16.44 3.09 -5.69
N GLY A 9 16.44 2.30 -6.76
CA GLY A 9 17.65 1.89 -7.49
C GLY A 9 18.14 2.86 -8.56
N GLY A 10 17.71 4.12 -8.53
CA GLY A 10 18.02 5.14 -9.54
C GLY A 10 17.12 5.08 -10.79
N PRO A 11 17.32 5.99 -11.77
CA PRO A 11 16.37 6.21 -12.87
C PRO A 11 16.09 4.98 -13.74
N GLY A 12 17.12 4.20 -14.08
CA GLY A 12 16.96 2.98 -14.89
C GLY A 12 16.15 1.90 -14.17
N SER A 13 16.41 1.71 -12.88
CA SER A 13 15.70 0.73 -12.04
C SER A 13 14.25 1.16 -11.80
N LEU A 14 14.04 2.46 -11.55
CA LEU A 14 12.71 3.05 -11.39
C LEU A 14 11.88 2.90 -12.68
N LYS A 15 12.48 3.18 -13.84
CA LYS A 15 11.84 2.96 -15.15
C LYS A 15 11.50 1.49 -15.37
N ALA A 16 12.40 0.57 -15.02
CA ALA A 16 12.13 -0.86 -15.20
C ALA A 16 10.94 -1.34 -14.36
N VAL A 17 10.84 -0.91 -13.10
CA VAL A 17 9.72 -1.31 -12.23
C VAL A 17 8.42 -0.58 -12.56
N SER A 18 8.46 0.68 -12.99
CA SER A 18 7.25 1.43 -13.34
C SER A 18 6.54 0.88 -14.58
N MET A 19 7.25 0.25 -15.51
CA MET A 19 6.65 -0.47 -16.64
C MET A 19 5.98 -1.80 -16.24
N ARG A 20 6.15 -2.24 -14.99
CA ARG A 20 5.70 -3.56 -14.49
C ARG A 20 4.82 -3.42 -13.24
N LEU A 21 4.14 -2.29 -13.07
CA LEU A 21 3.34 -2.02 -11.88
C LEU A 21 2.17 -3.00 -11.73
N SER A 22 1.52 -3.38 -12.82
CA SER A 22 0.45 -4.39 -12.79
C SER A 22 0.98 -5.74 -12.28
N ASP A 23 2.06 -6.25 -12.87
CA ASP A 23 2.70 -7.49 -12.43
C ASP A 23 3.13 -7.43 -10.96
N ALA A 24 3.62 -6.27 -10.50
CA ALA A 24 4.01 -6.06 -9.12
C ALA A 24 2.80 -6.10 -8.17
N ALA A 25 1.68 -5.48 -8.55
CA ALA A 25 0.43 -5.53 -7.78
C ALA A 25 -0.15 -6.96 -7.75
N ASP A 26 -0.18 -7.65 -8.89
CA ASP A 26 -0.68 -9.03 -8.99
C ASP A 26 0.17 -9.99 -8.14
N CYS A 27 1.50 -9.78 -8.14
CA CYS A 27 2.41 -10.52 -7.28
C CYS A 27 2.13 -10.26 -5.80
N ALA A 28 1.91 -8.99 -5.41
CA ALA A 28 1.54 -8.64 -4.04
C ALA A 28 0.24 -9.34 -3.60
N ALA A 29 -0.79 -9.29 -4.44
CA ALA A 29 -2.09 -9.92 -4.19
C ALA A 29 -1.95 -11.45 -4.03
N ARG A 30 -1.17 -12.10 -4.90
CA ARG A 30 -0.95 -13.56 -4.84
C ARG A 30 -0.29 -14.02 -3.54
N PHE A 31 0.59 -13.21 -2.96
CA PHE A 31 1.39 -13.58 -1.79
C PHE A 31 0.91 -12.95 -0.47
N VAL A 32 -0.22 -12.24 -0.49
CA VAL A 32 -0.80 -11.59 0.70
C VAL A 32 -1.12 -12.60 1.82
N ALA A 33 -1.60 -13.79 1.48
CA ALA A 33 -1.94 -14.83 2.45
C ALA A 33 -0.75 -15.74 2.83
N SER A 34 0.50 -15.30 2.61
CA SER A 34 1.67 -16.13 2.89
C SER A 34 1.81 -16.42 4.40
N SER A 35 2.07 -17.69 4.74
CA SER A 35 2.42 -18.10 6.10
C SER A 35 3.79 -17.59 6.54
N ASN A 36 4.65 -17.19 5.59
CA ASN A 36 5.99 -16.69 5.89
C ASN A 36 5.98 -15.18 6.18
N LYS A 37 6.34 -14.80 7.42
CA LYS A 37 6.44 -13.40 7.84
C LYS A 37 7.33 -12.52 6.96
N ASN A 38 8.41 -13.07 6.43
CA ASN A 38 9.34 -12.33 5.58
C ASN A 38 8.73 -12.01 4.22
N VAL A 39 7.84 -12.87 3.73
CA VAL A 39 7.08 -12.65 2.49
C VAL A 39 6.03 -11.57 2.75
N ARG A 40 5.24 -11.70 3.83
CA ARG A 40 4.25 -10.69 4.25
C ARG A 40 4.86 -9.29 4.38
N LEU A 41 5.99 -9.18 5.08
CA LEU A 41 6.71 -7.92 5.21
C LEU A 41 7.16 -7.37 3.85
N SER A 42 7.60 -8.25 2.95
CA SER A 42 8.02 -7.85 1.60
C SER A 42 6.85 -7.37 0.74
N VAL A 43 5.66 -7.95 0.89
CA VAL A 43 4.42 -7.51 0.24
C VAL A 43 4.05 -6.11 0.73
N ALA A 44 3.99 -5.89 2.05
CA ALA A 44 3.68 -4.59 2.61
C ALA A 44 4.68 -3.50 2.17
N THR A 45 5.98 -3.82 2.13
CA THR A 45 7.01 -2.89 1.62
C THR A 45 6.86 -2.60 0.12
N LEU A 46 6.47 -3.59 -0.69
CA LEU A 46 6.24 -3.38 -2.11
C LEU A 46 5.08 -2.40 -2.33
N LEU A 47 3.95 -2.62 -1.66
CA LEU A 47 2.78 -1.75 -1.74
C LEU A 47 3.10 -0.32 -1.28
N TYR A 48 3.85 -0.17 -0.18
CA TYR A 48 4.33 1.12 0.30
C TYR A 48 5.20 1.88 -0.71
N ASN A 49 6.14 1.19 -1.37
CA ASN A 49 6.98 1.84 -2.38
C ASN A 49 6.18 2.17 -3.64
N MET A 50 5.23 1.31 -4.04
CA MET A 50 4.34 1.55 -5.16
C MET A 50 3.43 2.76 -4.91
N SER A 51 2.88 2.92 -3.70
CA SER A 51 2.02 4.06 -3.37
C SER A 51 2.81 5.36 -3.38
N PHE A 52 4.03 5.34 -2.84
CA PHE A 52 4.91 6.50 -2.89
C PHE A 52 5.28 6.88 -4.33
N TYR A 53 5.56 5.89 -5.18
CA TYR A 53 5.78 6.12 -6.61
C TYR A 53 4.56 6.74 -7.28
N ALA A 54 3.36 6.21 -7.04
CA ALA A 54 2.12 6.72 -7.61
C ALA A 54 1.90 8.20 -7.23
N HIS A 55 2.09 8.53 -5.95
CA HIS A 55 1.93 9.91 -5.46
C HIS A 55 2.99 10.85 -6.04
N SER A 56 4.27 10.46 -6.01
CA SER A 56 5.37 11.30 -6.51
C SER A 56 5.36 11.48 -8.03
N SER A 57 4.78 10.55 -8.78
CA SER A 57 4.74 10.56 -10.24
C SER A 57 3.37 10.91 -10.82
N ALA A 58 2.39 11.29 -9.99
CA ALA A 58 0.99 11.42 -10.38
C ALA A 58 0.78 12.33 -11.61
N ALA A 59 1.53 13.43 -11.71
CA ALA A 59 1.43 14.36 -12.83
C ALA A 59 2.08 13.86 -14.14
N ALA A 60 3.09 12.99 -14.05
CA ALA A 60 3.91 12.58 -15.20
C ALA A 60 3.57 11.18 -15.72
N ALA A 61 3.18 10.27 -14.82
CA ALA A 61 2.85 8.88 -15.11
C ALA A 61 1.81 8.39 -14.08
N PRO A 62 0.54 8.79 -14.22
CA PRO A 62 -0.49 8.40 -13.27
C PRO A 62 -0.62 6.87 -13.24
N MET A 63 -0.71 6.33 -12.02
CA MET A 63 -0.99 4.92 -11.82
C MET A 63 -2.38 4.59 -12.37
N THR A 64 -2.51 3.46 -13.05
CA THR A 64 -3.82 3.07 -13.60
C THR A 64 -4.81 2.79 -12.48
N SER A 65 -6.09 3.09 -12.73
CA SER A 65 -7.18 2.83 -11.77
C SER A 65 -7.24 1.35 -11.35
N LEU A 66 -7.01 0.42 -12.28
CA LEU A 66 -7.00 -1.02 -11.98
C LEU A 66 -5.90 -1.38 -10.96
N VAL A 67 -4.68 -0.85 -11.14
CA VAL A 67 -3.58 -1.10 -10.20
C VAL A 67 -3.87 -0.45 -8.85
N ALA A 68 -4.35 0.79 -8.85
CA ALA A 68 -4.63 1.53 -7.61
C ALA A 68 -5.74 0.85 -6.77
N THR A 69 -6.81 0.38 -7.41
CA THR A 69 -7.91 -0.37 -6.74
C THR A 69 -7.49 -1.77 -6.29
N SER A 70 -6.64 -2.47 -7.06
CA SER A 70 -6.03 -3.74 -6.67
C SER A 70 -5.13 -3.59 -5.43
N MET A 71 -4.34 -2.53 -5.37
CA MET A 71 -3.53 -2.21 -4.18
C MET A 71 -4.39 -1.98 -2.94
N ILE A 72 -5.46 -1.19 -3.05
CA ILE A 72 -6.38 -0.96 -1.93
C ILE A 72 -7.01 -2.26 -1.44
N THR A 73 -7.44 -3.13 -2.35
CA THR A 73 -7.99 -4.45 -2.01
C THR A 73 -6.95 -5.32 -1.29
N THR A 74 -5.71 -5.31 -1.76
CA THR A 74 -4.62 -6.06 -1.11
C THR A 74 -4.29 -5.51 0.28
N ILE A 75 -4.29 -4.18 0.46
CA ILE A 75 -4.06 -3.53 1.75
C ILE A 75 -5.18 -3.88 2.74
N GLN A 76 -6.44 -3.85 2.29
CA GLN A 76 -7.59 -4.27 3.10
C GLN A 76 -7.42 -5.71 3.63
N GLN A 77 -6.94 -6.62 2.79
CA GLN A 77 -6.66 -8.00 3.18
C GLN A 77 -5.55 -8.08 4.22
N ILE A 78 -4.48 -7.28 4.08
CA ILE A 78 -3.39 -7.20 5.07
C ILE A 78 -3.92 -6.79 6.44
N LEU A 79 -4.72 -5.71 6.49
CA LEU A 79 -5.25 -5.19 7.75
C LEU A 79 -6.27 -6.13 8.40
N SER A 80 -6.99 -6.91 7.59
CA SER A 80 -8.02 -7.85 8.07
C SER A 80 -7.45 -9.23 8.46
N ALA A 81 -6.24 -9.59 8.02
CA ALA A 81 -5.72 -10.95 8.17
C ALA A 81 -5.36 -11.32 9.62
N GLY A 82 -5.04 -10.35 10.48
CA GLY A 82 -4.65 -10.60 11.88
C GLY A 82 -3.31 -11.33 12.08
N THR A 83 -2.63 -11.74 11.00
CA THR A 83 -1.35 -12.47 11.03
C THR A 83 -0.13 -11.60 10.71
N TYR A 84 -0.33 -10.32 10.41
CA TYR A 84 0.73 -9.41 9.99
C TYR A 84 1.41 -8.73 11.17
N GLU A 85 2.73 -8.60 11.08
CA GLU A 85 3.56 -7.94 12.09
C GLU A 85 3.33 -6.42 12.10
N ALA A 86 3.53 -5.77 13.26
CA ALA A 86 3.34 -4.34 13.46
C ALA A 86 3.98 -3.46 12.36
N GLU A 87 5.20 -3.78 11.94
CA GLU A 87 5.90 -3.02 10.89
C GLU A 87 5.24 -3.18 9.51
N ALA A 88 4.69 -4.35 9.22
CA ALA A 88 3.97 -4.57 7.97
C ALA A 88 2.60 -3.87 7.98
N ILE A 89 1.92 -3.84 9.13
CA ILE A 89 0.70 -3.05 9.33
C ILE A 89 0.99 -1.56 9.14
N ASN A 90 2.03 -1.03 9.79
CA ASN A 90 2.45 0.37 9.64
C ASN A 90 2.66 0.75 8.16
N ARG A 91 3.44 -0.05 7.42
CA ARG A 91 3.67 0.17 5.98
C ARG A 91 2.39 0.14 5.16
N SER A 92 1.44 -0.71 5.53
CA SER A 92 0.16 -0.85 4.82
C SER A 92 -0.77 0.33 5.08
N ILE A 93 -0.79 0.87 6.31
CA ILE A 93 -1.51 2.10 6.65
C ILE A 93 -0.95 3.29 5.86
N LEU A 94 0.38 3.45 5.87
CA LEU A 94 1.04 4.51 5.10
C LEU A 94 0.78 4.36 3.60
N ALA A 95 0.82 3.12 3.08
CA ALA A 95 0.51 2.84 1.69
C ALA A 95 -0.92 3.25 1.33
N ALA A 96 -1.89 2.94 2.20
CA ALA A 96 -3.29 3.30 2.03
C ALA A 96 -3.48 4.82 1.96
N GLY A 97 -2.96 5.55 2.95
CA GLY A 97 -3.04 7.01 2.99
C GLY A 97 -2.37 7.67 1.79
N THR A 98 -1.23 7.14 1.35
CA THR A 98 -0.49 7.70 0.21
C THR A 98 -1.21 7.47 -1.12
N ILE A 99 -1.73 6.27 -1.37
CA ILE A 99 -2.36 5.97 -2.67
C ILE A 99 -3.70 6.69 -2.86
N VAL A 100 -4.47 6.91 -1.79
CA VAL A 100 -5.75 7.65 -1.89
C VAL A 100 -5.57 9.14 -2.17
N LEU A 101 -4.41 9.71 -1.84
CA LEU A 101 -4.03 11.07 -2.25
C LEU A 101 -3.65 11.13 -3.73
N ALA A 102 -3.18 10.02 -4.31
CA ALA A 102 -2.70 9.95 -5.68
C ALA A 102 -3.77 9.52 -6.70
N SER A 103 -4.81 8.79 -6.27
CA SER A 103 -5.86 8.27 -7.15
C SER A 103 -7.25 8.43 -6.51
N PRO A 104 -8.16 9.18 -7.16
CA PRO A 104 -9.56 9.26 -6.76
C PRO A 104 -10.25 7.88 -6.72
N GLU A 105 -9.88 6.98 -7.62
CA GLU A 105 -10.45 5.63 -7.69
C GLU A 105 -9.97 4.77 -6.52
N ALA A 106 -8.72 4.92 -6.09
CA ALA A 106 -8.24 4.30 -4.85
C ALA A 106 -9.01 4.84 -3.63
N LYS A 107 -9.26 6.15 -3.56
CA LYS A 107 -10.10 6.75 -2.49
C LYS A 107 -11.50 6.17 -2.51
N ALA A 108 -12.17 6.13 -3.66
CA ALA A 108 -13.51 5.56 -3.80
C ALA A 108 -13.54 4.09 -3.35
N LYS A 109 -12.56 3.29 -3.77
CA LYS A 109 -12.47 1.89 -3.39
C LYS A 109 -12.19 1.70 -1.90
N ALA A 110 -11.36 2.55 -1.29
CA ALA A 110 -11.07 2.50 0.14
C ALA A 110 -12.34 2.74 0.97
N ASN A 111 -13.18 3.69 0.55
CA ASN A 111 -14.46 3.96 1.18
C ASN A 111 -15.48 2.83 0.98
N GLU A 112 -15.57 2.28 -0.24
CA GLU A 112 -16.41 1.11 -0.55
C GLU A 112 -16.09 -0.08 0.37
N LEU A 113 -14.80 -0.33 0.63
CA LEU A 113 -14.34 -1.44 1.47
C LEU A 113 -14.36 -1.15 2.98
N GLY A 114 -14.79 0.06 3.41
CA GLY A 114 -14.77 0.45 4.81
C GLY A 114 -13.36 0.51 5.42
N LEU A 115 -12.34 0.74 4.59
CA LEU A 115 -10.93 0.77 4.98
C LEU A 115 -10.61 1.79 6.10
N PRO A 116 -11.23 2.99 6.15
CA PRO A 116 -10.98 3.96 7.23
C PRO A 116 -11.13 3.39 8.65
N ALA A 117 -12.17 2.59 8.89
CA ALA A 117 -12.43 2.00 10.21
C ALA A 117 -11.43 0.88 10.52
N GLN A 118 -11.05 0.09 9.51
CA GLN A 118 -10.07 -0.99 9.66
C GLN A 118 -8.67 -0.44 9.98
N ILE A 119 -8.28 0.68 9.38
CA ILE A 119 -7.01 1.36 9.68
C ILE A 119 -6.91 1.74 11.16
N GLN A 120 -7.98 2.33 11.71
CA GLN A 120 -8.03 2.69 13.14
C GLN A 120 -7.94 1.46 14.04
N SER A 121 -8.70 0.41 13.72
CA SER A 121 -8.67 -0.84 14.47
C SER A 121 -7.28 -1.49 14.46
N ALA A 122 -6.62 -1.53 13.29
CA ALA A 122 -5.29 -2.11 13.13
C ALA A 122 -4.19 -1.29 13.82
N ALA A 123 -4.36 0.03 13.95
CA ALA A 123 -3.40 0.92 14.58
C ALA A 123 -3.54 1.02 16.12
N ALA A 124 -4.69 0.63 16.67
CA ALA A 124 -5.04 0.87 18.08
C ALA A 124 -3.96 0.40 19.07
N SER A 125 -3.38 -0.78 18.84
CA SER A 125 -2.36 -1.39 19.69
C SER A 125 -0.91 -1.06 19.29
N LEU A 126 -0.70 -0.17 18.32
CA LEU A 126 0.64 0.18 17.81
C LEU A 126 1.20 1.42 18.53
N THR A 127 2.37 1.90 18.09
CA THR A 127 3.02 3.07 18.68
C THR A 127 2.28 4.36 18.33
N GLU A 128 2.47 5.42 19.12
CA GLU A 128 1.80 6.71 18.89
C GLU A 128 2.02 7.27 17.47
N PRO A 129 3.24 7.26 16.89
CA PRO A 129 3.43 7.72 15.51
C PRO A 129 2.58 6.95 14.48
N VAL A 130 2.36 5.66 14.70
CA VAL A 130 1.53 4.85 13.80
C VAL A 130 0.05 5.19 13.94
N ARG A 131 -0.42 5.47 15.16
CA ARG A 131 -1.78 5.96 15.39
C ARG A 131 -2.02 7.32 14.75
N THR A 132 -1.06 8.25 14.85
CA THR A 132 -1.12 9.54 14.14
C THR A 132 -1.23 9.33 12.64
N ALA A 133 -0.35 8.51 12.06
CA ALA A 133 -0.38 8.19 10.63
C ALA A 133 -1.70 7.53 10.19
N ALA A 134 -2.31 6.70 11.04
CA ALA A 134 -3.62 6.10 10.82
C ALA A 134 -4.74 7.16 10.80
N GLY A 135 -4.67 8.15 11.71
CA GLY A 135 -5.55 9.31 11.71
C GLY A 135 -5.46 10.13 10.42
N ASP A 136 -4.24 10.42 9.97
CA ASP A 136 -3.99 11.15 8.73
C ASP A 136 -4.47 10.37 7.49
N ALA A 137 -4.20 9.07 7.44
CA ALA A 137 -4.67 8.19 6.37
C ALA A 137 -6.20 8.13 6.30
N GLN A 138 -6.87 8.07 7.46
CA GLN A 138 -8.33 8.13 7.53
C GLN A 138 -8.87 9.49 7.08
N ALA A 139 -8.24 10.59 7.50
CA ALA A 139 -8.63 11.93 7.07
C ALA A 139 -8.50 12.09 5.55
N ALA A 140 -7.45 11.53 4.96
CA ALA A 140 -7.24 11.53 3.52
C ALA A 140 -8.31 10.77 2.74
N MET A 141 -9.07 9.85 3.37
CA MET A 141 -10.15 9.08 2.74
C MET A 141 -11.53 9.76 2.82
N LYS A 142 -11.68 10.79 3.65
CA LYS A 142 -12.87 11.65 3.66
C LYS A 142 -12.90 12.56 2.43
#